data_AF-A0A212JE01-F1
#
_entry.id   AF-A0A212JE01-F1
#
_cell.length_a   1.000
_cell.length_b   1.000
_cell.length_c   1.000
_cell.angle_alpha   90.00
_cell.angle_beta   90.00
_cell.angle_gamma   90.00
#
_symmetry.space_group_name_H-M   'P 1'
#
loop_
_entity.id
_entity.type
_entity.pdbx_description
1 polymer ?
#
loop_
_entity_poly.entity_id
_entity_poly.type
_entity_poly.pdbx_seq_one_letter_code
_entity_poly.pdbx_strand_id
1 'polypeptide(L)'
;MSETARAVRERAEELMPRAANWHEYRRLLESEGLVDRLGPEGLQAVLAEWNRRAAAALNDIELRVELCFWADGGSYAAHLRGYQAIPPAELVEQARARGWFVRVGASGTALVNPPGARPLTIRLGPAAN
;
A
#
# COMPACT_ATOMS: atom_id res chain seq x y z
N MET A 1 6.09 20.52 11.62
CA MET A 1 5.69 19.46 12.57
C MET A 1 6.26 19.80 13.94
N SER A 2 5.49 19.63 15.02
CA SER A 2 6.04 19.74 16.37
C SER A 2 6.98 18.57 16.67
N GLU A 3 7.92 18.77 17.59
CA GLU A 3 8.83 17.72 18.06
C GLU A 3 8.07 16.49 18.58
N THR A 4 6.94 16.71 19.25
CA THR A 4 6.02 15.66 19.71
C THR A 4 5.42 14.87 18.55
N ALA A 5 4.97 15.53 17.48
CA ALA A 5 4.37 14.85 16.33
C ALA A 5 5.42 13.99 15.59
N ARG A 6 6.66 14.48 15.50
CA ARG A 6 7.78 13.69 14.95
C ARG A 6 8.05 12.45 15.80
N ALA A 7 8.18 12.59 17.13
CA ALA A 7 8.45 11.47 18.03
C ALA A 7 7.34 10.40 17.99
N VAL A 8 6.07 10.81 17.87
CA VAL A 8 4.94 9.87 17.71
C VAL A 8 5.06 9.07 16.42
N ARG A 9 5.43 9.74 15.31
CA ARG A 9 5.63 9.10 14.01
C ARG A 9 6.79 8.12 14.03
N GLU A 10 7.95 8.54 14.54
CA GLU A 10 9.14 7.70 14.68
C GLU A 10 8.81 6.45 15.48
N ARG A 11 8.08 6.60 16.60
CA ARG A 11 7.66 5.45 17.40
C ARG A 11 6.73 4.50 16.65
N ALA A 12 5.78 5.02 15.87
CA ALA A 12 4.93 4.17 15.04
C ALA A 12 5.77 3.37 14.02
N GLU A 13 6.72 4.03 13.34
CA GLU A 13 7.61 3.41 12.36
C GLU A 13 8.50 2.31 12.97
N GLU A 14 8.96 2.47 14.22
CA GLU A 14 9.69 1.45 14.99
C GLU A 14 8.86 0.19 15.29
N LEU A 15 7.54 0.34 15.48
CA LEU A 15 6.65 -0.78 15.78
C LEU A 15 6.28 -1.59 14.54
N MET A 16 6.29 -0.95 13.37
CA MET A 16 5.90 -1.56 12.10
C MET A 16 6.56 -2.92 11.79
N PRO A 17 7.89 -3.09 11.88
CA PRO A 17 8.54 -4.38 11.60
C PRO A 17 8.22 -5.49 12.62
N ARG A 18 7.54 -5.18 13.73
CA ARG A 18 7.19 -6.15 14.78
C ARG A 18 5.86 -6.86 14.54
N ALA A 19 5.10 -6.44 13.53
CA ALA A 19 3.80 -7.01 13.19
C ALA A 19 3.85 -7.80 11.88
N ALA A 20 3.14 -8.93 11.82
CA ALA A 20 3.06 -9.73 10.60
C ALA A 20 1.98 -9.23 9.63
N ASN A 21 0.99 -8.49 10.14
CA ASN A 21 -0.13 -7.95 9.36
C ASN A 21 -0.62 -6.61 9.92
N TRP A 22 -1.45 -5.91 9.14
CA TRP A 22 -1.99 -4.60 9.53
C TRP A 22 -2.79 -4.63 10.84
N HIS A 23 -3.54 -5.70 11.13
CA HIS A 23 -4.33 -5.79 12.35
C HIS A 23 -3.44 -5.93 13.59
N GLU A 24 -2.38 -6.73 13.51
CA GLU A 24 -1.35 -6.79 14.55
C GLU A 24 -0.68 -5.45 14.75
N TYR A 25 -0.30 -4.78 13.67
CA TYR A 25 0.34 -3.48 13.75
C TYR A 25 -0.57 -2.43 14.40
N ARG A 26 -1.83 -2.36 13.97
CA ARG A 26 -2.82 -1.47 14.57
C ARG A 26 -3.01 -1.76 16.07
N ARG A 27 -3.04 -3.03 16.48
CA ARG A 27 -3.11 -3.39 17.91
C ARG A 27 -1.88 -2.92 18.69
N LEU A 28 -0.68 -2.98 18.10
CA LEU A 28 0.53 -2.43 18.73
C LEU A 28 0.41 -0.91 18.92
N LEU A 29 -0.06 -0.18 17.89
CA LEU A 29 -0.30 1.26 17.99
C LEU A 29 -1.34 1.60 19.07
N GLU A 30 -2.43 0.83 19.16
CA GLU A 30 -3.48 0.98 20.17
C GLU A 30 -2.90 0.72 21.58
N SER A 31 -2.12 -0.34 21.75
CA SER A 31 -1.52 -0.70 23.05
C SER A 31 -0.53 0.34 23.60
N GLU A 32 0.11 1.12 22.71
CA GLU A 32 1.01 2.21 23.10
C GLU A 32 0.31 3.59 23.12
N GLY A 33 -1.01 3.64 22.94
CA GLY A 33 -1.79 4.89 22.92
C GLY A 33 -1.42 5.82 21.76
N LEU A 34 -0.87 5.27 20.67
CA LEU A 34 -0.40 6.05 19.52
C LEU A 34 -1.53 6.41 18.56
N VAL A 35 -2.61 5.62 18.50
CA VAL A 35 -3.73 5.88 17.58
C VAL A 35 -4.33 7.28 17.80
N ASP A 36 -4.65 7.62 19.05
CA ASP A 36 -5.24 8.93 19.38
C ASP A 36 -4.23 10.07 19.16
N ARG A 37 -2.94 9.81 19.42
CA ARG A 37 -1.86 10.80 19.28
C ARG A 37 -1.51 11.09 17.82
N LEU A 38 -1.63 10.09 16.95
CA LEU A 38 -1.46 10.21 15.51
C LEU A 38 -2.65 10.96 14.87
N GLY A 39 -3.85 10.75 15.42
CA GLY A 39 -5.08 11.21 14.82
C GLY A 39 -5.37 10.54 13.46
N PRO A 40 -6.46 10.93 12.77
CA PRO A 40 -6.88 10.32 11.51
C PRO A 40 -5.82 10.42 10.39
N GLU A 41 -5.27 11.62 10.18
CA GLU A 41 -4.27 11.87 9.14
C GLU A 41 -2.96 11.09 9.39
N GLY A 42 -2.50 11.07 10.65
CA GLY A 42 -1.31 10.30 11.03
C GLY A 42 -1.52 8.80 10.84
N LEU A 43 -2.70 8.28 11.20
CA LEU A 43 -3.04 6.88 11.00
C LEU A 43 -3.12 6.51 9.52
N GLN A 44 -3.70 7.38 8.68
CA GLN A 44 -3.73 7.20 7.22
C GLN A 44 -2.32 7.20 6.62
N ALA A 45 -1.44 8.09 7.08
CA ALA A 45 -0.05 8.13 6.62
C ALA A 45 0.73 6.87 7.02
N VAL A 46 0.49 6.35 8.22
CA VAL A 46 1.09 5.10 8.70
C VAL A 46 0.56 3.89 7.95
N LEU A 47 -0.72 3.86 7.60
CA LEU A 47 -1.31 2.84 6.73
C LEU A 47 -0.71 2.89 5.31
N ALA A 48 -0.52 4.09 4.75
CA ALA A 48 0.13 4.25 3.45
C ALA A 48 1.58 3.75 3.47
N GLU A 49 2.35 4.03 4.53
CA GLU A 49 3.69 3.47 4.72
C GLU A 49 3.67 1.94 4.85
N TRP A 50 2.73 1.39 5.62
CA TRP A 50 2.55 -0.06 5.73
C TRP A 50 2.32 -0.71 4.34
N ASN A 51 1.40 -0.14 3.55
CA ASN A 51 1.10 -0.66 2.22
C ASN A 51 2.28 -0.55 1.28
N ARG A 52 3.05 0.55 1.32
CA ARG A 52 4.29 0.71 0.55
C ARG A 52 5.30 -0.38 0.86
N ARG A 53 5.53 -0.68 2.15
CA ARG A 53 6.45 -1.75 2.57
C ARG A 53 5.95 -3.13 2.17
N ALA A 54 4.66 -3.40 2.35
CA ALA A 54 4.04 -4.65 1.93
C ALA A 54 4.19 -4.87 0.41
N ALA A 55 4.02 -3.82 -0.39
CA ALA A 55 4.21 -3.86 -1.83
C ALA A 55 5.69 -4.06 -2.22
N ALA A 56 6.61 -3.37 -1.53
CA ALA A 56 8.05 -3.50 -1.77
C ALA A 56 8.58 -4.91 -1.48
N ALA A 57 7.97 -5.63 -0.53
CA ALA A 57 8.36 -6.97 -0.14
C ALA A 57 7.94 -8.07 -1.14
N LEU A 58 7.02 -7.78 -2.07
CA LEU A 58 6.61 -8.75 -3.10
C LEU A 58 7.80 -9.06 -4.03
N ASN A 59 7.90 -10.26 -4.58
CA ASN A 59 8.77 -10.52 -5.73
C ASN A 59 8.05 -10.18 -7.05
N ASP A 60 8.73 -10.31 -8.20
CA ASP A 60 8.17 -9.93 -9.51
C ASP A 60 6.95 -10.77 -9.91
N ILE A 61 6.94 -12.05 -9.52
CA ILE A 61 5.83 -12.96 -9.81
C ILE A 61 4.62 -12.57 -8.97
N GLU A 62 4.81 -12.34 -7.67
CA GLU A 62 3.75 -11.92 -6.74
C GLU A 62 3.16 -10.57 -7.13
N LEU A 63 4.01 -9.58 -7.43
CA LEU A 63 3.57 -8.27 -7.91
C LEU A 63 2.74 -8.39 -9.20
N ARG A 64 3.16 -9.23 -10.14
CA ARG A 64 2.39 -9.48 -11.36
C ARG A 64 1.05 -10.14 -11.06
N VAL A 65 0.98 -11.11 -10.15
CA VAL A 65 -0.28 -11.77 -9.76
C VAL A 65 -1.27 -10.76 -9.18
N GLU A 66 -0.80 -9.92 -8.26
CA GLU A 66 -1.62 -8.85 -7.66
C GLU A 66 -2.11 -7.86 -8.74
N LEU A 67 -1.22 -7.40 -9.62
CA LEU A 67 -1.60 -6.50 -10.72
C LEU A 67 -2.61 -7.13 -11.68
N CYS A 68 -2.47 -8.43 -12.01
CA CYS A 68 -3.44 -9.14 -12.84
C CYS A 68 -4.81 -9.19 -12.18
N PHE A 69 -4.88 -9.51 -10.88
CA PHE A 69 -6.15 -9.52 -10.15
C PHE A 69 -6.88 -8.17 -10.25
N TRP A 70 -6.17 -7.06 -10.06
CA TRP A 70 -6.75 -5.73 -10.18
C TRP A 70 -7.11 -5.36 -11.63
N ALA A 71 -6.30 -5.77 -12.61
CA ALA A 71 -6.57 -5.56 -14.03
C ALA A 71 -7.84 -6.28 -14.50
N ASP A 72 -8.12 -7.46 -13.94
CA ASP A 72 -9.28 -8.28 -14.25
C ASP A 72 -10.57 -7.78 -13.55
N GLY A 73 -10.51 -6.61 -12.90
CA GLY A 73 -11.65 -5.98 -12.23
C GLY A 73 -11.88 -6.46 -10.80
N GLY A 74 -10.85 -7.05 -10.16
CA GLY A 74 -10.86 -7.43 -8.76
C GLY A 74 -11.27 -6.29 -7.83
N SER A 75 -11.82 -6.65 -6.67
CA SER A 75 -12.23 -5.73 -5.62
C SER A 75 -11.72 -6.20 -4.27
N TYR A 76 -11.63 -5.31 -3.28
CA TYR A 76 -11.26 -5.71 -1.92
C TYR A 76 -12.15 -6.83 -1.36
N ALA A 77 -13.46 -6.81 -1.66
CA ALA A 77 -14.38 -7.86 -1.21
C ALA A 77 -14.09 -9.23 -1.85
N ALA A 78 -13.55 -9.26 -3.07
CA ALA A 78 -13.21 -10.48 -3.79
C ALA A 78 -11.76 -10.96 -3.54
N HIS A 79 -10.91 -10.12 -2.94
CA HIS A 79 -9.52 -10.46 -2.70
C HIS A 79 -9.37 -11.38 -1.47
N LEU A 80 -8.47 -12.36 -1.52
CA LEU A 80 -8.24 -13.28 -0.40
C LEU A 80 -7.84 -12.58 0.90
N ARG A 81 -7.18 -11.43 0.79
CA ARG A 81 -6.80 -10.58 1.93
C ARG A 81 -7.87 -9.55 2.32
N GLY A 82 -9.02 -9.53 1.65
CA GLY A 82 -10.09 -8.58 1.92
C GLY A 82 -9.61 -7.12 1.82
N TYR A 83 -10.04 -6.31 2.79
CA TYR A 83 -9.59 -4.93 2.98
C TYR A 83 -8.11 -4.76 3.37
N GLN A 84 -7.37 -5.85 3.60
CA GLN A 84 -5.92 -5.83 3.83
C GLN A 84 -5.14 -6.05 2.53
N ALA A 85 -5.80 -6.17 1.37
CA ALA A 85 -5.14 -6.22 0.08
C ALA A 85 -4.33 -4.95 -0.16
N ILE A 86 -3.19 -5.08 -0.84
CA ILE A 86 -2.34 -3.92 -1.16
C ILE A 86 -3.09 -3.07 -2.20
N PRO A 87 -3.24 -1.75 -1.98
CA PRO A 87 -3.94 -0.89 -2.91
C PRO A 87 -3.28 -0.86 -4.30
N PRO A 88 -4.07 -0.75 -5.40
CA PRO A 88 -3.53 -0.74 -6.76
C PRO A 88 -2.46 0.32 -6.99
N ALA A 89 -2.62 1.52 -6.41
CA ALA A 89 -1.65 2.60 -6.55
C ALA A 89 -0.25 2.21 -6.05
N GLU A 90 -0.17 1.52 -4.91
CA GLU A 90 1.11 1.09 -4.34
C GLU A 90 1.77 0.01 -5.18
N LEU A 91 0.99 -0.92 -5.74
CA LEU A 91 1.50 -1.94 -6.67
C LEU A 91 2.07 -1.31 -7.94
N VAL A 92 1.41 -0.27 -8.47
CA VAL A 92 1.87 0.45 -9.67
C VAL A 92 3.16 1.22 -9.40
N GLU A 93 3.29 1.87 -8.24
CA GLU A 93 4.54 2.52 -7.86
C GLU A 93 5.68 1.51 -7.68
N GLN A 94 5.42 0.32 -7.14
CA GLN A 94 6.43 -0.73 -7.08
C GLN A 94 6.84 -1.27 -8.45
N ALA A 95 5.90 -1.41 -9.39
CA ALA A 95 6.23 -1.75 -10.77
C ALA A 95 7.17 -0.69 -11.39
N ARG A 96 6.87 0.59 -11.17
CA ARG A 96 7.73 1.70 -11.64
C ARG A 96 9.11 1.65 -10.99
N ALA A 97 9.19 1.42 -9.68
CA ALA A 97 10.45 1.35 -8.93
C ALA A 97 11.38 0.23 -9.44
N ARG A 98 10.81 -0.85 -10.01
CA ARG A 98 11.54 -1.96 -10.65
C ARG A 98 11.91 -1.71 -12.10
N GLY A 99 11.61 -0.54 -12.63
CA GLY A 99 11.89 -0.18 -14.02
C GLY A 99 10.92 -0.78 -15.03
N TRP A 100 9.76 -1.31 -14.59
CA TRP A 100 8.72 -1.73 -15.52
C TRP A 100 8.14 -0.51 -16.21
N PHE A 101 7.66 -0.67 -17.44
CA PHE A 101 6.97 0.43 -18.11
C PHE A 101 5.66 0.72 -17.39
N VAL A 102 5.52 1.95 -16.90
CA VAL A 102 4.32 2.44 -16.22
C VAL A 102 3.95 3.80 -16.80
N ARG A 103 2.70 3.94 -17.26
CA ARG A 103 2.12 5.23 -17.67
C ARG A 103 0.80 5.46 -16.96
N VAL A 104 0.76 6.47 -16.09
CA VAL A 104 -0.47 6.91 -15.42
C VAL A 104 -1.25 7.84 -16.35
N GLY A 105 -2.52 7.54 -16.58
CA GLY A 105 -3.45 8.35 -17.36
C GLY A 105 -4.26 9.30 -16.47
N ALA A 106 -4.82 10.34 -17.09
CA ALA A 106 -5.60 11.37 -16.39
C ALA A 106 -6.90 10.85 -15.75
N SER A 107 -7.39 9.68 -16.15
CA SER A 107 -8.64 9.06 -15.67
C SER A 107 -8.49 8.23 -14.39
N GLY A 108 -7.36 8.35 -13.67
CA GLY A 108 -7.08 7.49 -12.51
C GLY A 108 -6.81 6.04 -12.89
N THR A 109 -6.29 5.82 -14.10
CA THR A 109 -5.85 4.50 -14.58
C THR A 109 -4.35 4.49 -14.83
N ALA A 110 -3.71 3.34 -14.72
CA ALA A 110 -2.32 3.15 -15.10
C ALA A 110 -2.19 2.00 -16.10
N LEU A 111 -1.41 2.22 -17.16
CA LEU A 111 -0.92 1.15 -18.03
C LEU A 111 0.41 0.64 -17.46
N VAL A 112 0.46 -0.64 -17.12
CA VAL A 112 1.66 -1.32 -16.61
C VAL A 112 2.05 -2.41 -17.58
N ASN A 113 3.33 -2.54 -17.92
CA ASN A 113 3.84 -3.64 -18.74
C ASN A 113 4.78 -4.51 -17.90
N PRO A 114 4.28 -5.60 -17.29
CA PRO A 114 5.12 -6.55 -16.57
C PRO A 114 6.09 -7.26 -17.53
N PRO A 115 7.32 -7.59 -17.10
CA PRO A 115 8.27 -8.30 -17.94
C PRO A 115 7.71 -9.66 -18.37
N GLY A 116 7.74 -9.92 -19.68
CA GLY A 116 7.28 -11.19 -20.27
C GLY A 116 5.77 -11.44 -20.22
N ALA A 117 4.95 -10.41 -19.99
CA ALA A 117 3.49 -10.51 -19.99
C ALA A 117 2.83 -9.47 -20.90
N ARG A 118 1.51 -9.61 -21.11
CA ARG A 118 0.72 -8.59 -21.81
C ARG A 118 0.57 -7.33 -20.94
N PRO A 119 0.45 -6.13 -21.55
CA PRO A 119 0.15 -4.91 -20.81
C PRO A 119 -1.16 -5.02 -20.02
N LEU A 120 -1.17 -4.42 -18.83
CA LEU A 120 -2.28 -4.40 -17.89
C LEU A 120 -2.79 -2.97 -17.70
N THR A 121 -4.11 -2.80 -17.69
CA THR A 121 -4.75 -1.53 -17.33
C THR A 121 -5.28 -1.63 -15.90
N ILE A 122 -4.70 -0.85 -15.00
CA ILE A 122 -5.01 -0.85 -13.57
C ILE A 122 -5.86 0.37 -13.24
N ARG A 123 -6.95 0.20 -12.50
CA ARG A 123 -7.70 1.31 -11.90
C ARG A 123 -7.06 1.64 -10.55
N LEU A 124 -6.60 2.88 -10.36
CA LEU A 124 -5.88 3.28 -9.15
C LEU A 124 -6.81 3.54 -7.95
N GLY A 125 -8.13 3.54 -8.17
CA GLY A 125 -9.10 4.00 -7.19
C GLY A 125 -9.12 5.53 -7.09
N PRO A 126 -10.00 6.11 -6.26
CA PRO A 126 -9.86 7.52 -5.89
C PRO A 126 -8.48 7.71 -5.27
N ALA A 127 -7.76 8.76 -5.68
CA ALA A 127 -6.52 9.16 -5.02
C ALA A 127 -6.82 9.25 -3.50
N ALA A 128 -6.03 8.54 -2.69
CA ALA A 128 -6.05 8.74 -1.26
C ALA A 128 -5.48 10.13 -0.98
N ASN A 129 -6.34 11.15 -1.08
CA ASN A 129 -6.08 12.48 -0.56
C ASN A 129 -6.09 12.44 0.97
#